data_AF-F8NM49-F1
#
_entry.id   AF-F8NM49-F1
#
_cell.length_a   1.000
_cell.length_b   1.000
_cell.length_c   1.000
_cell.angle_alpha   90.00
_cell.angle_beta   90.00
_cell.angle_gamma   90.00
#
_symmetry.space_group_name_H-M   'P 1'
#
loop_
_entity.id
_entity.type
_entity.pdbx_description
1 polymer ?
#
loop_
_entity_poly.entity_id
_entity_poly.type
_entity_poly.pdbx_seq_one_letter_code
_entity_poly.pdbx_strand_id
1 'polypeptide(L)'
;MKPEHVGYITVENLYNENDFKEFAASGDPIPPPTPQILPTAPNPPPLPPTHTMSNTTASKPTKFGQIDEFNGMPNQANGWMLSAKAYFDVNNAIYDSDKKKVFEALSHMEEGAALAWKETKSTEYTGSGRYPKWADFETDFNGTFITADVKGAASAALMTMKMETGETAVKFNSRFMVDAGKSGLNDEGLIMVYKSSIHPYLL
;
A
#
# COMPACT_ATOMS: atom_id res chain seq x y z
N MET A 1 -31.34 -40.52 -30.76
CA MET A 1 -30.31 -40.58 -29.71
C MET A 1 -30.46 -39.35 -28.83
N LYS A 2 -30.72 -39.55 -27.53
CA LYS A 2 -30.73 -38.48 -26.50
C LYS A 2 -29.29 -38.28 -26.02
N PRO A 3 -28.84 -37.07 -25.70
CA PRO A 3 -27.60 -36.89 -24.96
C PRO A 3 -27.82 -37.17 -23.48
N GLU A 4 -26.87 -37.91 -22.90
CA GLU A 4 -26.84 -38.35 -21.51
C GLU A 4 -26.52 -37.20 -20.55
N HIS A 5 -27.05 -37.34 -19.35
CA HIS A 5 -27.04 -36.38 -18.25
C HIS A 5 -25.63 -36.32 -17.63
N VAL A 6 -24.90 -35.23 -17.84
CA VAL A 6 -23.68 -34.94 -17.06
C VAL A 6 -24.13 -34.64 -15.64
N GLY A 7 -23.66 -35.45 -14.68
CA GLY A 7 -23.96 -35.30 -13.26
C GLY A 7 -23.34 -34.02 -12.70
N TYR A 8 -24.14 -33.25 -11.96
CA TYR A 8 -23.67 -32.14 -11.15
C TYR A 8 -22.93 -32.69 -9.93
N ILE A 9 -21.66 -32.34 -9.76
CA ILE A 9 -20.93 -32.57 -8.51
C ILE A 9 -21.27 -31.40 -7.59
N THR A 10 -21.93 -31.70 -6.46
CA THR A 10 -22.29 -30.73 -5.42
C THR A 10 -21.06 -30.31 -4.60
N VAL A 11 -21.08 -29.06 -4.13
CA VAL A 11 -19.97 -28.29 -3.55
C VAL A 11 -19.48 -28.78 -2.17
N GLU A 12 -19.89 -29.97 -1.72
CA GLU A 12 -19.72 -30.41 -0.33
C GLU A 12 -18.56 -31.40 -0.08
N ASN A 13 -17.78 -31.78 -1.10
CA ASN A 13 -16.73 -32.81 -0.94
C ASN A 13 -15.27 -32.31 -1.11
N LEU A 14 -15.03 -30.99 -1.11
CA LEU A 14 -13.67 -30.43 -1.31
C LEU A 14 -12.86 -30.19 -0.02
N TYR A 15 -13.34 -30.60 1.14
CA TYR A 15 -12.60 -30.47 2.40
C TYR A 15 -12.68 -31.75 3.23
N ASN A 16 -11.71 -32.64 3.01
CA ASN A 16 -11.41 -33.71 3.95
C ASN A 16 -10.23 -33.27 4.84
N GLU A 17 -10.52 -32.84 6.06
CA GLU A 17 -9.51 -32.41 7.06
C GLU A 17 -8.55 -33.53 7.53
N ASN A 18 -8.74 -34.76 7.05
CA ASN A 18 -7.94 -35.92 7.48
C ASN A 18 -6.63 -36.12 6.70
N ASP A 19 -6.34 -35.31 5.68
CA ASP A 19 -5.17 -35.53 4.79
C ASP A 19 -3.85 -34.91 5.30
N PHE A 20 -3.84 -34.29 6.49
CA PHE A 20 -2.68 -33.57 7.04
C PHE A 20 -2.00 -34.24 8.25
N LYS A 21 -2.26 -35.53 8.50
CA LYS A 21 -1.61 -36.27 9.61
C LYS A 21 -0.96 -37.59 9.18
N GLU A 22 -0.02 -37.56 8.24
CA GLU A 22 0.79 -38.76 7.96
C GLU A 22 2.25 -38.54 7.49
N PHE A 23 2.92 -37.45 7.88
CA PHE A 23 4.37 -37.30 7.58
C PHE A 23 5.21 -36.82 8.77
N ALA A 24 4.95 -37.33 9.97
CA ALA A 24 5.83 -37.13 11.11
C ALA A 24 5.93 -38.38 12.00
N ALA A 25 6.43 -39.49 11.46
CA ALA A 25 6.82 -40.65 12.26
C ALA A 25 7.80 -41.60 11.52
N SER A 26 9.05 -41.18 11.34
CA SER A 26 10.19 -42.12 11.31
C SER A 26 11.47 -41.36 11.69
N GLY A 27 11.98 -41.65 12.88
CA GLY A 27 13.13 -41.00 13.48
C GLY A 27 14.46 -41.63 13.06
N ASP A 28 14.82 -41.52 11.78
CA ASP A 28 16.15 -41.91 11.32
C ASP A 28 17.06 -40.67 11.16
N PRO A 29 18.27 -40.65 11.76
CA PRO A 29 19.18 -39.51 11.65
C PRO A 29 19.79 -39.40 10.24
N ILE A 30 19.73 -38.21 9.66
CA ILE A 30 20.32 -37.87 8.36
C ILE A 30 21.86 -37.93 8.48
N PRO A 31 22.59 -38.68 7.63
CA PRO A 31 24.05 -38.68 7.65
C PRO A 31 24.61 -37.31 7.18
N PRO A 32 25.74 -36.84 7.73
CA PRO A 32 26.33 -35.57 7.33
C PRO A 32 26.86 -35.63 5.88
N PRO A 33 26.77 -34.52 5.12
CA PRO A 33 27.24 -34.49 3.74
C PRO A 33 28.78 -34.49 3.66
N THR A 34 29.32 -35.38 2.82
CA THR A 34 30.76 -35.43 2.47
C THR A 34 31.15 -34.19 1.64
N PRO A 35 32.27 -33.49 1.95
CA PRO A 35 32.71 -32.34 1.15
C PRO A 35 33.14 -32.78 -0.26
N GLN A 36 32.47 -32.28 -1.31
CA GLN A 36 32.93 -32.40 -2.69
C GLN A 36 33.73 -31.14 -3.08
N ILE A 37 34.95 -31.33 -3.59
CA ILE A 37 35.77 -30.26 -4.16
C ILE A 37 35.32 -30.05 -5.61
N LEU A 38 34.75 -28.89 -5.92
CA LEU A 38 34.29 -28.52 -7.27
C LEU A 38 35.44 -27.86 -8.07
N PRO A 39 35.63 -28.16 -9.38
CA PRO A 39 36.62 -27.47 -10.20
C PRO A 39 36.23 -26.01 -10.49
N THR A 40 37.23 -25.12 -10.57
CA THR A 40 37.06 -23.67 -10.77
C THR A 40 36.54 -23.35 -12.17
N ALA A 41 35.49 -22.53 -12.27
CA ALA A 41 34.89 -22.08 -13.52
C ALA A 41 35.71 -20.97 -14.24
N PRO A 42 35.62 -20.82 -15.58
CA PRO A 42 36.30 -19.76 -16.32
C PRO A 42 35.59 -18.40 -16.14
N ASN A 43 36.36 -17.30 -16.17
CA ASN A 43 35.83 -15.94 -15.96
C ASN A 43 34.83 -15.49 -17.05
N PRO A 44 33.77 -14.75 -16.68
CA PRO A 44 32.80 -14.19 -17.63
C PRO A 44 33.33 -12.94 -18.36
N PRO A 45 32.82 -12.64 -19.57
CA PRO A 45 33.21 -11.45 -20.33
C PRO A 45 32.66 -10.15 -19.72
N PRO A 46 33.28 -8.98 -20.00
CA PRO A 46 32.91 -7.71 -19.37
C PRO A 46 31.54 -7.18 -19.82
N LEU A 47 30.79 -6.65 -18.85
CA LEU A 47 29.43 -6.11 -19.01
C LEU A 47 29.39 -4.78 -19.78
N PRO A 48 28.33 -4.50 -20.56
CA PRO A 48 28.12 -3.18 -21.19
C PRO A 48 27.72 -2.10 -20.17
N PRO A 49 27.88 -0.80 -20.51
CA PRO A 49 27.64 0.30 -19.58
C PRO A 49 26.17 0.40 -19.16
N THR A 50 25.94 0.45 -17.85
CA THR A 50 24.62 0.67 -17.27
C THR A 50 24.17 2.11 -17.51
N HIS A 51 23.06 2.30 -18.23
CA HIS A 51 22.33 3.56 -18.21
C HIS A 51 21.58 3.65 -16.88
N THR A 52 22.02 4.54 -15.98
CA THR A 52 21.33 4.86 -14.73
C THR A 52 19.98 5.52 -15.05
N MET A 53 18.87 4.78 -14.91
CA MET A 53 17.57 5.40 -14.76
C MET A 53 17.43 5.89 -13.31
N SER A 54 17.62 7.19 -13.12
CA SER A 54 17.17 7.87 -11.90
C SER A 54 15.65 8.00 -11.94
N ASN A 55 14.94 7.12 -11.23
CA ASN A 55 13.76 7.49 -10.46
C ASN A 55 13.21 6.29 -9.68
N THR A 56 13.59 6.20 -8.42
CA THR A 56 12.71 5.68 -7.37
C THR A 56 13.11 6.46 -6.13
N THR A 57 12.38 7.53 -5.83
CA THR A 57 12.43 8.12 -4.49
C THR A 57 11.89 7.05 -3.56
N ALA A 58 12.78 6.26 -2.97
CA ALA A 58 12.42 5.35 -1.91
C ALA A 58 11.72 6.19 -0.83
N SER A 59 10.46 5.87 -0.54
CA SER A 59 9.77 6.44 0.61
C SER A 59 10.64 6.21 1.82
N LYS A 60 11.16 7.30 2.40
CA LYS A 60 12.00 7.24 3.60
C LYS A 60 11.20 6.49 4.66
N PRO A 61 11.81 5.57 5.44
CA PRO A 61 11.10 4.92 6.53
C PRO A 61 10.59 6.00 7.48
N THR A 62 9.27 6.11 7.65
CA THR A 62 8.65 6.98 8.64
C THR A 62 9.24 6.59 9.99
N LYS A 63 10.06 7.47 10.57
CA LYS A 63 10.60 7.26 11.91
C LYS A 63 9.42 7.27 12.87
N PHE A 64 9.27 6.19 13.63
CA PHE A 64 8.21 6.10 14.64
C PHE A 64 8.32 7.30 15.59
N GLY A 65 7.29 8.14 15.60
CA GLY A 65 7.25 9.35 16.44
C GLY A 65 7.68 10.66 15.77
N GLN A 66 7.68 10.77 14.43
CA GLN A 66 7.82 12.05 13.74
C GLN A 66 6.77 12.19 12.63
N ILE A 67 6.29 13.42 12.40
CA ILE A 67 5.53 13.76 11.19
C ILE A 67 6.55 13.90 10.04
N ASP A 68 6.28 13.25 8.91
CA ASP A 68 7.12 13.39 7.72
C ASP A 68 6.90 14.76 7.06
N GLU A 69 7.84 15.21 6.24
CA GLU A 69 7.64 16.41 5.41
C GLU A 69 6.56 16.15 4.35
N PHE A 70 5.73 17.16 4.07
CA PHE A 70 4.73 17.11 3.00
C PHE A 70 4.95 18.23 2.00
N ASN A 71 5.08 17.85 0.73
CA ASN A 71 5.33 18.74 -0.40
C ASN A 71 4.05 19.11 -1.18
N GLY A 72 2.89 18.55 -0.80
CA GLY A 72 1.61 18.81 -1.48
C GLY A 72 1.22 17.78 -2.53
N MET A 73 1.99 16.70 -2.70
CA MET A 73 1.70 15.69 -3.71
C MET A 73 0.47 14.83 -3.32
N PRO A 74 -0.54 14.70 -4.20
CA PRO A 74 -1.78 14.00 -3.87
C PRO A 74 -1.60 12.51 -3.49
N ASN A 75 -0.61 11.84 -4.08
CA ASN A 75 -0.31 10.44 -3.78
C ASN A 75 0.34 10.24 -2.39
N GLN A 76 0.85 11.30 -1.76
CA GLN A 76 1.43 11.29 -0.40
C GLN A 76 0.44 11.76 0.67
N ALA A 77 -0.59 12.52 0.28
CA ALA A 77 -1.48 13.24 1.20
C ALA A 77 -2.17 12.33 2.24
N ASN A 78 -2.73 11.20 1.81
CA ASN A 78 -3.38 10.24 2.73
C ASN A 78 -2.41 9.66 3.77
N GLY A 79 -1.24 9.22 3.32
CA GLY A 79 -0.23 8.63 4.19
C GLY A 79 0.30 9.65 5.20
N TRP A 80 0.54 10.87 4.74
CA TRP A 80 0.98 11.97 5.58
C TRP A 80 -0.05 12.33 6.67
N MET A 81 -1.33 12.48 6.31
CA MET A 81 -2.40 12.79 7.27
C MET A 81 -2.55 11.68 8.32
N LEU A 82 -2.44 10.41 7.93
CA LEU A 82 -2.47 9.29 8.87
C LEU A 82 -1.27 9.32 9.83
N SER A 83 -0.08 9.64 9.33
CA SER A 83 1.12 9.81 10.15
C SER A 83 0.95 10.94 11.18
N ALA A 84 0.43 12.10 10.75
CA ALA A 84 0.17 13.23 11.64
C ALA A 84 -0.82 12.87 12.77
N LYS A 85 -1.90 12.16 12.45
CA LYS A 85 -2.87 11.66 13.45
C LYS A 85 -2.22 10.75 14.48
N ALA A 86 -1.50 9.73 14.02
CA ALA A 86 -0.81 8.80 14.90
C ALA A 86 0.20 9.51 15.80
N TYR A 87 0.92 10.50 15.25
CA TYR A 87 1.83 11.34 16.03
C TYR A 87 1.10 12.10 17.15
N PHE A 88 -0.04 12.74 16.86
CA PHE A 88 -0.78 13.49 17.89
C PHE A 88 -1.45 12.59 18.93
N ASP A 89 -1.88 11.39 18.56
CA ASP A 89 -2.47 10.44 19.50
C ASP A 89 -1.43 9.94 20.51
N VAL A 90 -0.23 9.62 20.04
CA VAL A 90 0.89 9.19 20.90
C VAL A 90 1.40 10.35 21.76
N ASN A 91 1.43 11.58 21.22
CA ASN A 91 1.97 12.77 21.89
C ASN A 91 0.88 13.69 22.48
N ASN A 92 -0.28 13.14 22.85
CA ASN A 92 -1.46 13.91 23.25
C ASN A 92 -1.22 14.84 24.46
N ALA A 93 -0.29 14.49 25.36
CA ALA A 93 0.06 15.33 26.51
C ALA A 93 0.77 16.63 26.10
N ILE A 94 1.49 16.60 24.98
CA ILE A 94 2.18 17.77 24.41
C ILE A 94 1.20 18.55 23.52
N TYR A 95 0.52 17.82 22.63
CA TYR A 95 -0.44 18.35 21.66
C TYR A 95 -1.88 18.22 22.17
N ASP A 96 -2.09 18.79 23.35
CA ASP A 96 -3.36 18.78 24.12
C ASP A 96 -4.46 19.69 23.55
N SER A 97 -4.18 20.43 22.47
CA SER A 97 -5.06 21.45 21.92
C SER A 97 -4.98 21.49 20.40
N ASP A 98 -6.12 21.83 19.78
CA ASP A 98 -6.25 21.93 18.33
C ASP A 98 -5.22 22.88 17.72
N LYS A 99 -5.00 24.05 18.35
CA LYS A 99 -4.00 25.03 17.92
C LYS A 99 -2.61 24.42 17.80
N LYS A 100 -2.17 23.63 18.80
CA LYS A 100 -0.84 23.00 18.78
C LYS A 100 -0.75 21.96 17.66
N LYS A 101 -1.79 21.13 17.49
CA LYS A 101 -1.85 20.13 16.42
C LYS A 101 -1.79 20.77 15.03
N VAL A 102 -2.62 21.78 14.79
CA VAL A 102 -2.66 22.49 13.50
C VAL A 102 -1.33 23.20 13.21
N PHE A 103 -0.78 23.91 14.19
CA PHE A 103 0.49 24.60 14.03
C PHE A 103 1.63 23.63 13.72
N GLU A 104 1.70 22.50 14.42
CA GLU A 104 2.67 21.45 14.16
C GLU A 104 2.48 20.85 12.77
N ALA A 105 1.26 20.45 12.40
CA ALA A 105 1.01 19.89 11.07
C ALA A 105 1.44 20.84 9.94
N LEU A 106 1.21 22.15 10.10
CA LEU A 106 1.67 23.18 9.17
C LEU A 106 3.19 23.34 9.16
N SER A 107 3.91 23.07 10.26
CA SER A 107 5.37 23.25 10.30
C SER A 107 6.07 22.33 9.28
N HIS A 108 5.59 21.09 9.12
CA HIS A 108 6.11 20.06 8.20
C HIS A 108 5.78 20.28 6.71
N MET A 109 5.15 21.40 6.35
CA MET A 109 4.84 21.77 4.97
C MET A 109 5.87 22.78 4.44
N GLU A 110 7.06 22.30 4.10
CA GLU A 110 8.22 23.16 3.84
C GLU A 110 8.48 23.46 2.37
N GLU A 111 7.86 22.72 1.45
CA GLU A 111 8.07 22.89 0.02
C GLU A 111 6.81 22.65 -0.83
N GLY A 112 6.91 22.95 -2.13
CA GLY A 112 5.89 22.63 -3.13
C GLY A 112 4.54 23.30 -2.90
N ALA A 113 3.46 22.59 -3.28
CA ALA A 113 2.10 23.09 -3.14
C ALA A 113 1.67 23.18 -1.67
N ALA A 114 2.26 22.36 -0.80
CA ALA A 114 2.00 22.41 0.64
C ALA A 114 2.55 23.68 1.29
N LEU A 115 3.73 24.16 0.89
CA LEU A 115 4.27 25.44 1.37
C LEU A 115 3.32 26.61 1.05
N ALA A 116 2.85 26.70 -0.20
CA ALA A 116 1.93 27.76 -0.61
C ALA A 116 0.60 27.72 0.18
N TRP A 117 0.09 26.51 0.43
CA TRP A 117 -1.10 26.32 1.26
C TRP A 117 -0.85 26.70 2.73
N LYS A 118 0.29 26.29 3.30
CA LYS A 118 0.72 26.68 4.65
C LYS A 118 0.79 28.18 4.82
N GLU A 119 1.40 28.90 3.89
CA GLU A 119 1.52 30.36 3.96
C GLU A 119 0.13 31.03 3.96
N THR A 120 -0.77 30.55 3.08
CA THR A 120 -2.15 31.01 3.00
C THR A 120 -2.90 30.78 4.32
N LYS A 121 -2.86 29.55 4.83
CA LYS A 121 -3.57 29.15 6.05
C LYS A 121 -2.98 29.78 7.30
N SER A 122 -1.66 29.88 7.39
CA SER A 122 -0.99 30.57 8.50
C SER A 122 -1.44 32.04 8.56
N THR A 123 -1.50 32.72 7.41
CA THR A 123 -1.99 34.11 7.33
C THR A 123 -3.44 34.24 7.80
N GLU A 124 -4.32 33.33 7.37
CA GLU A 124 -5.73 33.27 7.77
C GLU A 124 -5.89 33.07 9.29
N TYR A 125 -5.16 32.11 9.86
CA TYR A 125 -5.29 31.73 11.27
C TYR A 125 -4.64 32.76 12.20
N THR A 126 -3.49 33.31 11.83
CA THR A 126 -2.84 34.36 12.64
C THR A 126 -3.57 35.70 12.51
N GLY A 127 -4.05 36.04 11.31
CA GLY A 127 -4.78 37.28 11.06
C GLY A 127 -6.13 37.35 11.79
N SER A 128 -6.81 36.21 11.92
CA SER A 128 -8.05 36.09 12.69
C SER A 128 -7.83 35.82 14.19
N GLY A 129 -6.59 35.48 14.59
CA GLY A 129 -6.27 35.03 15.94
C GLY A 129 -6.92 33.70 16.34
N ARG A 130 -7.51 32.97 15.38
CA ARG A 130 -8.30 31.75 15.62
C ARG A 130 -7.80 30.62 14.74
N TYR A 131 -7.22 29.61 15.39
CA TYR A 131 -6.92 28.35 14.74
C TYR A 131 -8.20 27.51 14.66
N PRO A 132 -8.37 26.74 13.57
CA PRO A 132 -9.50 25.82 13.44
C PRO A 132 -9.38 24.67 14.45
N LYS A 133 -10.48 23.92 14.63
CA LYS A 133 -10.39 22.62 15.28
C LYS A 133 -9.58 21.67 14.40
N TRP A 134 -8.96 20.65 15.00
CA TRP A 134 -8.19 19.66 14.23
C TRP A 134 -9.06 19.00 13.13
N ALA A 135 -10.30 18.64 13.44
CA ALA A 135 -11.23 18.04 12.48
C ALA A 135 -11.57 18.95 11.27
N ASP A 136 -11.63 20.27 11.49
CA ASP A 136 -11.89 21.24 10.42
C ASP A 136 -10.65 21.38 9.52
N PHE A 137 -9.45 21.38 10.12
CA PHE A 137 -8.19 21.35 9.39
C PHE A 137 -8.04 20.08 8.53
N GLU A 138 -8.38 18.91 9.07
CA GLU A 138 -8.38 17.66 8.31
C GLU A 138 -9.30 17.73 7.09
N THR A 139 -10.49 18.32 7.27
CA THR A 139 -11.48 18.46 6.21
C THR A 139 -10.94 19.35 5.07
N ASP A 140 -10.35 20.48 5.43
CA ASP A 140 -9.77 21.44 4.48
C ASP A 140 -8.53 20.86 3.77
N PHE A 141 -7.67 20.15 4.51
CA PHE A 141 -6.55 19.40 3.96
C PHE A 141 -7.01 18.36 2.95
N ASN A 142 -8.00 17.54 3.32
CA ASN A 142 -8.52 16.48 2.46
C ASN A 142 -9.15 17.08 1.20
N GLY A 143 -9.92 18.16 1.32
CA GLY A 143 -10.51 18.87 0.19
C GLY A 143 -9.46 19.47 -0.76
N THR A 144 -8.31 19.88 -0.24
CA THR A 144 -7.23 20.50 -1.02
C THR A 144 -6.34 19.45 -1.71
N PHE A 145 -5.86 18.46 -0.97
CA PHE A 145 -4.79 17.56 -1.44
C PHE A 145 -5.25 16.14 -1.78
N ILE A 146 -6.40 15.70 -1.26
CA ILE A 146 -6.97 14.40 -1.59
C ILE A 146 -8.08 14.63 -2.63
N THR A 147 -7.64 14.89 -3.85
CA THR A 147 -8.55 15.19 -4.96
C THR A 147 -9.34 13.96 -5.36
N ALA A 148 -10.54 14.18 -5.90
CA ALA A 148 -11.33 13.12 -6.55
C ALA A 148 -10.56 12.48 -7.72
N ASP A 149 -9.59 13.18 -8.31
CA ASP A 149 -8.73 12.66 -9.37
C ASP A 149 -7.87 11.49 -8.90
N VAL A 150 -7.35 11.51 -7.66
CA VAL A 150 -6.62 10.33 -7.11
C VAL A 150 -7.55 9.13 -6.95
N LYS A 151 -8.78 9.34 -6.48
CA LYS A 151 -9.79 8.28 -6.34
C LYS A 151 -10.21 7.73 -7.71
N GLY A 152 -10.42 8.64 -8.68
CA GLY A 152 -10.78 8.31 -10.05
C GLY A 152 -9.67 7.56 -10.78
N ALA A 153 -8.44 8.02 -10.68
CA ALA A 153 -7.26 7.37 -11.25
C ALA A 153 -7.02 5.99 -10.63
N ALA A 154 -7.13 5.86 -9.30
CA ALA A 154 -7.02 4.56 -8.63
C ALA A 154 -8.16 3.60 -9.03
N SER A 155 -9.39 4.11 -9.16
CA SER A 155 -10.53 3.33 -9.66
C SER A 155 -10.30 2.86 -11.10
N ALA A 156 -9.83 3.76 -11.98
CA ALA A 156 -9.52 3.42 -13.37
C ALA A 156 -8.36 2.42 -13.48
N ALA A 157 -7.33 2.56 -12.62
CA ALA A 157 -6.23 1.62 -12.52
C ALA A 157 -6.74 0.23 -12.10
N LEU A 158 -7.59 0.13 -11.08
CA LEU A 158 -8.22 -1.14 -10.67
C LEU A 158 -9.04 -1.77 -11.79
N MET A 159 -9.89 -0.99 -12.48
CA MET A 159 -10.74 -1.50 -13.57
C MET A 159 -9.93 -2.06 -14.75
N THR A 160 -8.70 -1.58 -14.95
CA THR A 160 -7.79 -2.04 -16.01
C THR A 160 -6.74 -3.03 -15.52
N MET A 161 -6.63 -3.24 -14.21
CA MET A 161 -5.64 -4.12 -13.59
C MET A 161 -5.89 -5.58 -14.00
N LYS A 162 -4.83 -6.27 -14.45
CA LYS A 162 -4.83 -7.71 -14.71
C LYS A 162 -3.59 -8.31 -14.06
N MET A 163 -3.73 -9.48 -13.44
CA MET A 163 -2.59 -10.26 -12.98
C MET A 163 -1.72 -10.63 -14.20
N GLU A 164 -0.42 -10.40 -14.10
CA GLU A 164 0.48 -10.68 -15.23
C GLU A 164 0.81 -12.16 -15.31
N THR A 165 1.14 -12.67 -16.50
CA THR A 165 1.58 -14.06 -16.67
C THR A 165 2.91 -14.27 -15.92
N GLY A 166 2.93 -15.21 -14.98
CA GLY A 166 4.09 -15.47 -14.11
C GLY A 166 4.16 -14.56 -12.88
N GLU A 167 3.22 -13.64 -12.67
CA GLU A 167 3.10 -12.88 -11.42
C GLU A 167 2.55 -13.76 -10.30
N THR A 168 3.20 -13.72 -9.13
CA THR A 168 2.69 -14.40 -7.93
C THR A 168 1.44 -13.70 -7.41
N ALA A 169 0.48 -14.45 -6.86
CA ALA A 169 -0.71 -13.89 -6.22
C ALA A 169 -0.36 -12.85 -5.12
N VAL A 170 0.73 -13.06 -4.36
CA VAL A 170 1.17 -12.11 -3.32
C VAL A 170 1.52 -10.74 -3.91
N LYS A 171 2.28 -10.71 -5.02
CA LYS A 171 2.66 -9.47 -5.71
C LYS A 171 1.43 -8.76 -6.29
N PHE A 172 0.53 -9.52 -6.94
CA PHE A 172 -0.72 -9.00 -7.46
C PHE A 172 -1.59 -8.39 -6.36
N ASN A 173 -1.81 -9.13 -5.27
CA ASN A 173 -2.61 -8.68 -4.12
C ASN A 173 -2.02 -7.41 -3.51
N SER A 174 -0.69 -7.31 -3.44
CA SER A 174 -0.02 -6.13 -2.89
C SER A 174 -0.35 -4.86 -3.68
N ARG A 175 -0.24 -4.89 -5.01
CA ARG A 175 -0.58 -3.72 -5.85
C ARG A 175 -2.09 -3.46 -5.90
N PHE A 176 -2.91 -4.52 -5.94
CA PHE A 176 -4.36 -4.39 -5.88
C PHE A 176 -4.81 -3.65 -4.62
N MET A 177 -4.28 -4.05 -3.45
CA MET A 177 -4.64 -3.44 -2.16
C MET A 177 -4.22 -1.96 -2.07
N VAL A 178 -3.12 -1.57 -2.71
CA VAL A 178 -2.66 -0.17 -2.75
C VAL A 178 -3.67 0.73 -3.48
N ASP A 179 -4.18 0.30 -4.63
CA ASP A 179 -5.16 1.08 -5.38
C ASP A 179 -6.57 0.94 -4.79
N ALA A 180 -6.91 -0.21 -4.22
CA ALA A 180 -8.16 -0.42 -3.48
C ALA A 180 -8.32 0.57 -2.32
N GLY A 181 -7.26 0.78 -1.53
CA GLY A 181 -7.27 1.75 -0.44
C GLY A 181 -7.46 3.21 -0.89
N LYS A 182 -7.26 3.51 -2.18
CA LYS A 182 -7.37 4.85 -2.77
C LYS A 182 -8.64 5.05 -3.60
N SER A 183 -9.20 4.00 -4.18
CA SER A 183 -10.23 4.08 -5.21
C SER A 183 -11.58 4.58 -4.70
N GLY A 184 -11.87 4.45 -3.41
CA GLY A 184 -13.18 4.78 -2.84
C GLY A 184 -14.30 3.84 -3.31
N LEU A 185 -13.97 2.72 -3.96
CA LEU A 185 -14.91 1.63 -4.24
C LEU A 185 -15.34 0.97 -2.93
N ASN A 186 -16.59 0.53 -2.86
CA ASN A 186 -17.08 -0.28 -1.77
C ASN A 186 -16.62 -1.75 -1.92
N ASP A 187 -16.85 -2.56 -0.89
CA ASP A 187 -16.42 -3.97 -0.87
C ASP A 187 -16.98 -4.77 -2.05
N GLU A 188 -18.25 -4.57 -2.42
CA GLU A 188 -18.86 -5.23 -3.58
C GLU A 188 -18.14 -4.90 -4.89
N GLY A 189 -17.83 -3.61 -5.11
CA GLY A 189 -17.08 -3.16 -6.27
C GLY A 189 -15.67 -3.73 -6.30
N LEU A 190 -14.98 -3.75 -5.16
CA LEU A 190 -13.64 -4.33 -5.04
C LEU A 190 -13.62 -5.83 -5.34
N ILE A 191 -14.59 -6.59 -4.81
CA ILE A 191 -14.72 -8.04 -5.08
C ILE A 191 -14.95 -8.29 -6.57
N MET A 192 -15.81 -7.51 -7.22
CA MET A 192 -16.10 -7.65 -8.64
C MET A 192 -14.86 -7.41 -9.49
N VAL A 193 -14.12 -6.32 -9.21
CA VAL A 193 -12.90 -5.99 -9.94
C VAL A 193 -11.82 -7.04 -9.70
N TYR A 194 -11.64 -7.51 -8.45
CA TYR A 194 -10.67 -8.55 -8.10
C TYR A 194 -10.93 -9.85 -8.87
N LYS A 195 -12.18 -10.34 -8.90
CA LYS A 195 -12.55 -11.54 -9.66
C LYS A 195 -12.29 -11.39 -11.16
N SER A 196 -12.51 -10.20 -11.71
CA SER A 196 -12.29 -9.93 -13.13
C SER A 196 -10.81 -9.81 -13.52
N SER A 197 -9.93 -9.57 -12.54
CA SER A 197 -8.53 -9.21 -12.75
C SER A 197 -7.55 -10.37 -12.57
N ILE A 198 -7.95 -11.42 -11.86
CA ILE A 198 -7.21 -12.68 -11.73
C ILE A 198 -7.49 -13.62 -12.92
N HIS A 199 -6.50 -14.45 -13.28
CA HIS A 199 -6.66 -15.44 -14.33
C HIS A 199 -7.69 -16.52 -13.93
N PRO A 200 -8.54 -17.01 -14.86
CA PRO A 200 -9.60 -17.99 -14.56
C PRO A 200 -9.12 -19.32 -13.94
N TYR A 201 -7.83 -19.63 -14.05
CA TYR A 201 -7.26 -20.90 -13.58
C TYR A 201 -6.89 -20.91 -12.08
N LEU A 202 -7.22 -19.86 -11.32
CA LEU A 202 -6.91 -19.70 -9.89
C LEU A 202 -8.16 -19.56 -9.00
N LEU A 203 -9.35 -19.82 -9.53
CA LEU A 203 -10.62 -19.94 -8.80
C LEU A 203 -11.10 -21.39 -8.86
#